data_AF-Q8YET1-F1
#
_entry.id   AF-Q8YET1-F1
#
_cell.length_a   1.000
_cell.length_b   1.000
_cell.length_c   1.000
_cell.angle_alpha   90.00
_cell.angle_beta   90.00
_cell.angle_gamma   90.00
#
_symmetry.space_group_name_H-M   'P 1'
#
loop_
_entity.id
_entity.type
_entity.pdbx_description
1 polymer ?
#
loop_
_entity_poly.entity_id
_entity_poly.type
_entity_poly.pdbx_seq_one_letter_code
_entity_poly.pdbx_strand_id
1 'polypeptide(L)'
;MKTPKGKGKKPSGGKQERGFERRKQDAPRTENKFESRTEGKGAFKKPRPQFAKAAPKPAEEKAPGPLREIRPYTGPRPAERLPLILETEPSPDYALLDSGNGLKLEQYGPYRIVRPEGQAIWLPALPQREWDQADAIFTGNTDEEGMGRWAFPKTPLGETWPMQHDGISFHGRFTSFRHVGVFPEQAAHWSFMDGLIRDAVKTGARSRCSIFSAIRAWLHSLPHALARK
;
A
#
# COMPACT_ATOMS: atom_id res chain seq x y z
N MET A 1 9.13 64.91 0.73
CA MET A 1 9.63 65.58 -0.51
C MET A 1 10.52 64.58 -1.24
N LYS A 2 10.14 64.14 -2.44
CA LYS A 2 10.58 64.64 -3.77
C LYS A 2 11.94 64.09 -4.24
N THR A 3 11.90 63.26 -5.28
CA THR A 3 13.03 62.91 -6.17
C THR A 3 13.32 64.03 -7.19
N PRO A 4 14.51 64.02 -7.83
CA PRO A 4 14.61 63.88 -9.31
C PRO A 4 15.71 62.87 -9.74
N LYS A 5 15.58 62.04 -10.81
CA LYS A 5 15.73 62.29 -12.29
C LYS A 5 17.10 62.87 -12.70
N GLY A 6 17.84 62.40 -13.75
CA GLY A 6 17.67 61.37 -14.80
C GLY A 6 19.05 60.94 -15.39
N LYS A 7 19.33 60.55 -16.66
CA LYS A 7 18.55 60.38 -17.92
C LYS A 7 19.40 59.63 -19.01
N GLY A 8 19.02 58.42 -19.48
CA GLY A 8 19.50 57.78 -20.75
C GLY A 8 20.96 57.24 -20.80
N LYS A 9 21.41 56.45 -21.80
CA LYS A 9 20.78 55.74 -22.95
C LYS A 9 21.72 54.57 -23.38
N LYS A 10 21.21 53.51 -24.04
CA LYS A 10 21.95 52.27 -24.41
C LYS A 10 23.14 52.46 -25.37
N PRO A 11 24.11 51.52 -25.34
CA PRO A 11 24.63 50.88 -26.56
C PRO A 11 24.34 49.36 -26.62
N SER A 12 24.63 48.75 -27.76
CA SER A 12 24.27 47.37 -28.13
C SER A 12 25.51 46.48 -28.37
N GLY A 13 25.39 45.17 -28.13
CA GLY A 13 26.26 44.15 -28.75
C GLY A 13 26.63 42.96 -27.87
N GLY A 14 26.67 41.76 -28.45
CA GLY A 14 27.45 40.63 -27.91
C GLY A 14 26.72 39.58 -27.07
N LYS A 15 25.75 38.86 -27.65
CA LYS A 15 25.32 37.55 -27.13
C LYS A 15 26.17 36.46 -27.80
N GLN A 16 26.97 35.71 -27.03
CA GLN A 16 27.70 34.54 -27.56
C GLN A 16 26.87 33.27 -27.36
N GLU A 17 26.21 32.82 -28.43
CA GLU A 17 25.59 31.49 -28.50
C GLU A 17 26.56 30.55 -29.25
N ARG A 18 26.97 29.45 -28.61
CA ARG A 18 27.78 28.39 -29.26
C ARG A 18 26.85 27.30 -29.78
N GLY A 19 26.39 27.46 -31.02
CA GLY A 19 25.74 26.38 -31.76
C GLY A 19 26.76 25.40 -32.34
N PHE A 20 26.40 24.12 -32.43
CA PHE A 20 27.14 23.12 -33.20
C PHE A 20 26.16 22.36 -34.11
N GLU A 21 26.19 22.68 -35.40
CA GLU A 21 25.25 22.16 -36.39
C GLU A 21 25.59 20.72 -36.79
N ARG A 22 24.56 19.88 -36.98
CA ARG A 22 24.71 18.56 -37.61
C ARG A 22 24.65 18.72 -39.13
N ARG A 23 25.79 18.53 -39.82
CA ARG A 23 25.81 18.46 -41.29
C ARG A 23 25.11 17.20 -41.80
N LYS A 24 24.22 17.38 -42.78
CA LYS A 24 23.82 16.32 -43.72
C LYS A 24 25.00 15.97 -44.64
N GLN A 25 25.07 14.72 -45.08
CA GLN A 25 25.83 14.31 -46.25
C GLN A 25 24.90 13.54 -47.19
N ASP A 26 24.68 14.11 -48.38
CA ASP A 26 24.04 13.45 -49.51
C ASP A 26 25.15 12.95 -50.46
N ALA A 27 25.16 11.66 -50.78
CA ALA A 27 25.99 11.08 -51.84
C ALA A 27 25.32 9.81 -52.42
N PRO A 28 25.37 9.58 -53.75
CA PRO A 28 24.50 8.60 -54.40
C PRO A 28 25.03 7.15 -54.45
N ARG A 29 24.05 6.26 -54.63
CA ARG A 29 24.09 4.79 -54.79
C ARG A 29 24.96 4.31 -55.96
N THR A 30 25.82 3.32 -55.69
CA THR A 30 26.34 2.38 -56.70
C THR A 30 25.64 1.02 -56.56
N GLU A 31 25.42 0.35 -57.69
CA GLU A 31 24.69 -0.93 -57.77
C GLU A 31 25.58 -2.09 -58.19
N ASN A 32 25.00 -3.29 -58.17
CA ASN A 32 25.48 -4.57 -58.71
C ASN A 32 26.50 -5.33 -57.86
N LYS A 33 26.48 -6.67 -57.80
CA LYS A 33 25.45 -7.67 -58.19
C LYS A 33 25.93 -9.00 -57.60
N PHE A 34 25.11 -9.72 -56.84
CA PHE A 34 25.37 -11.13 -56.54
C PHE A 34 24.12 -11.95 -56.80
N GLU A 35 24.30 -13.08 -57.48
CA GLU A 35 23.25 -13.74 -58.23
C GLU A 35 22.42 -14.73 -57.39
N SER A 36 21.18 -14.92 -57.81
CA SER A 36 20.21 -15.79 -57.15
C SER A 36 20.56 -17.27 -57.33
N ARG A 37 20.72 -18.00 -56.23
CA ARG A 37 20.36 -19.42 -56.17
C ARG A 37 19.10 -19.58 -55.33
N THR A 38 18.01 -19.87 -56.02
CA THR A 38 16.72 -20.26 -55.45
C THR A 38 16.78 -21.69 -54.95
N GLU A 39 16.45 -21.91 -53.68
CA GLU A 39 15.79 -23.14 -53.20
C GLU A 39 15.21 -22.94 -51.78
N GLY A 40 14.12 -23.64 -51.46
CA GLY A 40 13.54 -23.67 -50.10
C GLY A 40 12.53 -22.57 -49.74
N LYS A 41 11.24 -22.78 -50.03
CA LYS A 41 10.14 -21.96 -49.49
C LYS A 41 9.91 -22.24 -47.99
N GLY A 42 10.63 -21.54 -47.12
CA GLY A 42 10.36 -21.47 -45.68
C GLY A 42 9.96 -20.06 -45.27
N ALA A 43 8.66 -19.81 -45.03
CA ALA A 43 8.17 -18.48 -44.66
C ALA A 43 8.58 -18.12 -43.22
N PHE A 44 9.68 -17.37 -43.06
CA PHE A 44 10.17 -16.91 -41.77
C PHE A 44 9.19 -15.88 -41.14
N LYS A 45 8.24 -16.37 -40.35
CA LYS A 45 7.32 -15.53 -39.57
C LYS A 45 8.09 -14.85 -38.44
N LYS A 46 8.36 -13.55 -38.58
CA LYS A 46 8.88 -12.72 -37.49
C LYS A 46 7.97 -12.85 -36.25
N PRO A 47 8.49 -13.14 -35.05
CA PRO A 47 7.66 -13.22 -33.84
C PRO A 47 7.05 -11.84 -33.54
N ARG A 48 5.76 -11.84 -33.19
CA ARG A 48 5.01 -10.62 -32.85
C ARG A 48 5.53 -10.06 -31.51
N PRO A 49 5.80 -8.75 -31.38
CA PRO A 49 6.25 -8.18 -30.11
C PRO A 49 5.19 -8.39 -29.02
N GLN A 50 5.62 -8.82 -27.83
CA GLN A 50 4.75 -9.21 -26.70
C GLN A 50 3.86 -8.08 -26.15
N PHE A 51 4.07 -6.83 -26.59
CA PHE A 51 3.28 -5.64 -26.22
C PHE A 51 2.39 -5.12 -27.36
N ALA A 52 2.17 -5.89 -28.43
CA ALA A 52 1.13 -5.58 -29.40
C ALA A 52 -0.24 -5.61 -28.70
N LYS A 53 -0.79 -4.42 -28.38
CA LYS A 53 -2.12 -4.26 -27.76
C LYS A 53 -3.11 -5.19 -28.46
N ALA A 54 -3.74 -6.07 -27.68
CA ALA A 54 -4.83 -6.90 -28.19
C ALA A 54 -5.90 -6.00 -28.79
N ALA A 55 -6.43 -6.38 -29.96
CA ALA A 55 -7.62 -5.71 -30.49
C ALA A 55 -8.73 -5.80 -29.43
N PRO A 56 -9.49 -4.72 -29.17
CA PRO A 56 -10.58 -4.77 -28.22
C PRO A 56 -11.54 -5.88 -28.66
N LYS A 57 -11.79 -6.85 -27.76
CA LYS A 57 -12.89 -7.79 -27.97
C LYS A 57 -14.17 -6.96 -28.11
N PRO A 58 -15.13 -7.37 -28.96
CA PRO A 58 -16.48 -6.80 -28.91
C PRO A 58 -16.96 -6.85 -27.47
N ALA A 59 -17.42 -5.72 -26.95
CA ALA A 59 -18.03 -5.70 -25.63
C ALA A 59 -19.32 -6.51 -25.73
N GLU A 60 -19.35 -7.68 -25.09
CA GLU A 60 -20.62 -8.33 -24.77
C GLU A 60 -21.38 -7.37 -23.84
N GLU A 61 -22.37 -6.70 -24.41
CA GLU A 61 -23.27 -5.82 -23.68
C GLU A 61 -24.14 -6.68 -22.76
N LYS A 62 -23.58 -7.00 -21.57
CA LYS A 62 -24.33 -7.64 -20.50
C LYS A 62 -25.52 -6.75 -20.19
N ALA A 63 -26.71 -7.26 -20.48
CA ALA A 63 -27.97 -6.64 -20.10
C ALA A 63 -27.88 -6.18 -18.63
N PRO A 64 -28.31 -4.95 -18.31
CA PRO A 64 -28.22 -4.44 -16.95
C PRO A 64 -28.96 -5.40 -16.01
N GLY A 65 -28.25 -5.86 -14.98
CA GLY A 65 -28.85 -6.69 -13.95
C GLY A 65 -30.05 -5.97 -13.31
N PRO A 66 -31.04 -6.70 -12.80
CA PRO A 66 -32.26 -6.09 -12.27
C PRO A 66 -31.90 -5.04 -11.22
N LEU A 67 -32.42 -3.82 -11.42
CA LEU A 67 -32.23 -2.72 -10.49
C LEU A 67 -32.77 -3.14 -9.13
N ARG A 68 -31.91 -3.08 -8.11
CA ARG A 68 -32.30 -3.44 -6.73
C ARG A 68 -33.36 -2.46 -6.23
N GLU A 69 -34.58 -2.94 -6.05
CA GLU A 69 -35.62 -2.15 -5.38
C GLU A 69 -35.17 -1.75 -3.97
N ILE A 70 -35.05 -0.45 -3.73
CA ILE A 70 -34.82 0.12 -2.39
C ILE A 70 -36.19 0.47 -1.82
N ARG A 71 -36.69 -0.35 -0.89
CA ARG A 71 -37.94 -0.09 -0.18
C ARG A 71 -37.64 0.67 1.11
N PRO A 72 -38.30 1.81 1.40
CA PRO A 72 -38.09 2.53 2.65
C PRO A 72 -38.61 1.70 3.83
N TYR A 73 -37.85 1.66 4.92
CA TYR A 73 -38.26 0.99 6.16
C TYR A 73 -39.23 1.88 6.94
N THR A 74 -40.38 1.32 7.32
CA THR A 74 -41.49 2.02 7.98
C THR A 74 -41.73 1.59 9.44
N GLY A 75 -40.91 0.67 9.96
CA GLY A 75 -41.04 0.19 11.34
C GLY A 75 -40.47 1.15 12.38
N PRO A 76 -40.69 0.88 13.68
CA PRO A 76 -40.07 1.65 14.76
C PRO A 76 -38.54 1.54 14.70
N ARG A 77 -37.83 2.60 15.11
CA ARG A 77 -36.37 2.54 15.23
C ARG A 77 -35.98 1.58 16.36
N PRO A 78 -34.89 0.79 16.21
CA PRO A 78 -34.30 0.06 17.32
C PRO A 78 -33.90 0.98 18.47
N ALA A 79 -33.81 0.43 19.68
CA ALA A 79 -33.25 1.17 20.82
C ALA A 79 -31.76 1.45 20.61
N GLU A 80 -31.32 2.63 21.04
CA GLU A 80 -29.94 3.10 20.89
C GLU A 80 -29.24 3.18 22.25
N ARG A 81 -27.93 2.89 22.29
CA ARG A 81 -27.08 3.03 23.49
C ARG A 81 -25.81 3.79 23.11
N LEU A 82 -25.90 5.12 23.14
CA LEU A 82 -24.90 6.03 22.60
C LEU A 82 -24.60 7.18 23.58
N PRO A 83 -23.33 7.64 23.70
CA PRO A 83 -22.13 7.02 23.12
C PRO A 83 -21.77 5.71 23.82
N LEU A 84 -21.23 4.75 23.07
CA LEU A 84 -20.55 3.58 23.61
C LEU A 84 -19.09 3.66 23.18
N ILE A 85 -18.19 3.73 24.15
CA ILE A 85 -16.75 3.64 23.91
C ILE A 85 -16.35 2.17 24.04
N LEU A 86 -15.56 1.69 23.08
CA LEU A 86 -14.94 0.36 23.10
C LEU A 86 -13.43 0.57 23.19
N GLU A 87 -12.80 -0.11 24.14
CA GLU A 87 -11.38 0.02 24.43
C GLU A 87 -10.68 -1.30 24.10
N THR A 88 -9.40 -1.21 23.71
CA THR A 88 -8.57 -2.38 23.42
C THR A 88 -7.51 -2.49 24.50
N GLU A 89 -7.67 -3.48 25.36
CA GLU A 89 -6.70 -3.80 26.40
C GLU A 89 -5.37 -4.29 25.82
N PRO A 90 -4.25 -4.09 26.55
CA PRO A 90 -2.99 -4.75 26.23
C PRO A 90 -3.14 -6.28 26.20
N SER A 91 -2.42 -6.91 25.27
CA SER A 91 -2.35 -8.35 25.07
C SER A 91 -0.88 -8.79 24.96
N PRO A 92 -0.55 -10.09 25.05
CA PRO A 92 0.84 -10.56 24.99
C PRO A 92 1.59 -10.11 23.74
N ASP A 93 0.89 -10.01 22.60
CA ASP A 93 1.46 -9.62 21.31
C ASP A 93 1.12 -8.19 20.87
N TYR A 94 0.30 -7.43 21.61
CA TYR A 94 0.07 -6.02 21.28
C TYR A 94 -0.19 -5.16 22.51
N ALA A 95 0.51 -4.02 22.60
CA ALA A 95 0.22 -2.95 23.56
C ALA A 95 0.57 -1.58 22.96
N LEU A 96 -0.24 -0.57 23.24
CA LEU A 96 0.18 0.83 23.11
C LEU A 96 1.01 1.18 24.36
N LEU A 97 2.29 1.49 24.20
CA LEU A 97 3.21 1.77 25.31
C LEU A 97 3.21 3.25 25.70
N ASP A 98 3.24 4.14 24.69
CA ASP A 98 3.23 5.59 24.89
C ASP A 98 2.75 6.30 23.61
N SER A 99 2.37 7.57 23.74
CA SER A 99 2.00 8.43 22.62
C SER A 99 2.21 9.90 22.95
N GLY A 100 2.53 10.69 21.94
CA GLY A 100 2.72 12.14 22.07
C GLY A 100 3.57 12.70 20.93
N ASN A 101 3.65 14.03 20.84
CA ASN A 101 4.39 14.75 19.79
C ASN A 101 4.04 14.30 18.35
N GLY A 102 2.80 13.86 18.11
CA GLY A 102 2.35 13.33 16.81
C GLY A 102 2.84 11.91 16.49
N LEU A 103 3.34 11.17 17.49
CA LEU A 103 3.86 9.82 17.38
C LEU A 103 3.19 8.87 18.39
N LYS A 104 3.32 7.57 18.15
CA LYS A 104 3.02 6.50 19.11
C LYS A 104 4.09 5.42 19.11
N LEU A 105 4.31 4.84 20.28
CA LEU A 105 5.19 3.71 20.55
C LEU A 105 4.33 2.49 20.89
N GLU A 106 4.42 1.46 20.06
CA GLU A 106 3.60 0.25 20.17
C GLU A 106 4.48 -1.00 20.28
N GLN A 107 4.11 -1.95 21.13
CA GLN A 107 4.67 -3.29 21.14
C GLN A 107 3.87 -4.16 20.17
N TYR A 108 4.56 -4.87 19.27
CA TYR A 108 3.98 -5.86 18.35
C TYR A 108 4.79 -7.16 18.44
N GLY A 109 4.33 -8.11 19.24
CA GLY A 109 5.06 -9.32 19.59
C GLY A 109 6.45 -8.95 20.15
N PRO A 110 7.56 -9.40 19.52
CA PRO A 110 8.90 -9.08 19.99
C PRO A 110 9.36 -7.63 19.74
N TYR A 111 8.70 -6.86 18.87
CA TYR A 111 9.22 -5.59 18.37
C TYR A 111 8.53 -4.35 18.96
N ARG A 112 9.33 -3.35 19.35
CA ARG A 112 8.89 -1.98 19.62
C ARG A 112 8.87 -1.18 18.32
N ILE A 113 7.72 -0.63 17.96
CA ILE A 113 7.47 0.04 16.69
C ILE A 113 7.01 1.48 16.95
N VAL A 114 7.71 2.46 16.37
CA VAL A 114 7.30 3.89 16.41
C VAL A 114 6.63 4.27 15.10
N ARG A 115 5.45 4.90 15.18
CA ARG A 115 4.66 5.33 14.03
C ARG A 115 4.05 6.72 14.21
N PRO A 116 3.79 7.46 13.10
CA PRO A 116 3.02 8.70 13.16
C PRO A 116 1.58 8.50 13.62
N GLU A 117 1.16 9.30 14.60
CA GLU A 117 -0.19 9.43 15.10
C GLU A 117 -0.55 10.90 15.32
N GLY A 118 -1.09 11.56 14.28
CA GLY A 118 -1.31 13.01 14.27
C GLY A 118 -2.34 13.52 15.29
N GLN A 119 -3.10 12.63 15.93
CA GLN A 119 -4.01 12.99 17.02
C GLN A 119 -3.34 13.01 18.40
N ALA A 120 -2.14 12.41 18.55
CA ALA A 120 -1.36 12.40 19.79
C ALA A 120 -0.61 13.73 20.01
N ILE A 121 -1.37 14.81 20.18
CA ILE A 121 -0.86 16.20 20.30
C ILE A 121 -0.31 16.55 21.70
N TRP A 122 -0.44 15.64 22.66
CA TRP A 122 0.11 15.77 24.01
C TRP A 122 1.61 15.42 24.05
N LEU A 123 2.26 15.64 25.19
CA LEU A 123 3.63 15.21 25.42
C LEU A 123 3.68 13.71 25.77
N PRO A 124 4.69 12.95 25.29
CA PRO A 124 4.95 11.58 25.72
C PRO A 124 5.08 11.46 27.24
N ALA A 125 4.58 10.36 27.81
CA ALA A 125 4.68 10.09 29.24
C ALA A 125 5.98 9.36 29.61
N LEU A 126 6.54 8.57 28.69
CA LEU A 126 7.80 7.85 28.89
C LEU A 126 9.01 8.73 28.53
N PRO A 127 10.16 8.55 29.22
CA PRO A 127 11.38 9.25 28.86
C PRO A 127 11.91 8.79 27.49
N GLN A 128 12.61 9.69 26.78
CA GLN A 128 13.15 9.46 25.43
C GLN A 128 13.89 8.12 25.27
N ARG A 129 14.62 7.67 26.29
CA ARG A 129 15.31 6.36 26.31
C ARG A 129 14.42 5.15 26.02
N GLU A 130 13.11 5.21 26.25
CA GLU A 130 12.18 4.11 25.93
C GLU A 130 11.77 4.13 24.45
N TRP A 131 11.72 5.32 23.87
CA TRP A 131 11.49 5.56 22.44
C TRP A 131 12.75 5.21 21.62
N ASP A 132 13.94 5.51 22.13
CA ASP A 132 15.23 5.13 21.53
C ASP A 132 15.45 3.60 21.48
N GLN A 133 14.70 2.84 22.29
CA GLN A 133 14.66 1.38 22.26
C GLN A 133 13.72 0.82 21.18
N ALA A 134 13.20 1.63 20.25
CA ALA A 134 12.44 1.14 19.10
C ALA A 134 13.29 0.23 18.20
N ASP A 135 12.71 -0.89 17.75
CA ASP A 135 13.31 -1.80 16.78
C ASP A 135 13.03 -1.35 15.34
N ALA A 136 11.88 -0.70 15.12
CA ALA A 136 11.47 -0.15 13.83
C ALA A 136 10.80 1.23 13.99
N ILE A 137 11.13 2.17 13.11
CA ILE A 137 10.57 3.54 13.11
C ILE A 137 10.07 3.86 11.70
N PHE A 138 8.78 4.18 11.53
CA PHE A 138 8.26 4.62 10.25
C PHE A 138 8.62 6.09 9.99
N THR A 139 9.61 6.32 9.14
CA THR A 139 10.07 7.67 8.75
C THR A 139 9.19 8.27 7.65
N GLY A 140 8.63 7.43 6.77
CA GLY A 140 7.83 7.87 5.63
C GLY A 140 8.62 8.50 4.47
N ASN A 141 9.95 8.64 4.60
CA ASN A 141 10.81 9.22 3.57
C ASN A 141 10.80 8.39 2.27
N THR A 142 10.92 9.07 1.13
CA THR A 142 10.83 8.49 -0.22
C THR A 142 12.15 8.23 -0.90
N ASP A 143 13.27 8.56 -0.23
CA ASP A 143 14.57 8.68 -0.89
C ASP A 143 15.29 7.33 -1.08
N GLU A 144 14.75 6.25 -0.50
CA GLU A 144 15.16 4.85 -0.75
C GLU A 144 13.98 4.00 -1.25
N GLU A 145 14.15 3.35 -2.40
CA GLU A 145 13.17 2.44 -2.99
C GLU A 145 13.21 1.06 -2.29
N GLY A 146 12.19 0.75 -1.48
CA GLY A 146 12.04 -0.57 -0.84
C GLY A 146 11.38 -0.49 0.54
N MET A 147 11.97 -1.17 1.52
CA MET A 147 11.62 -1.01 2.95
C MET A 147 12.08 0.35 3.54
N GLY A 148 12.81 1.20 2.79
CA GLY A 148 13.44 2.45 3.24
C GLY A 148 12.54 3.56 3.82
N ARG A 149 11.22 3.30 3.95
CA ARG A 149 10.30 4.08 4.80
C ARG A 149 10.32 3.67 6.26
N TRP A 150 10.99 2.58 6.59
CA TRP A 150 11.24 2.05 7.92
C TRP A 150 12.73 2.12 8.22
N ALA A 151 13.10 2.84 9.28
CA ALA A 151 14.43 2.76 9.85
C ALA A 151 14.47 1.64 10.90
N PHE A 152 15.56 0.88 10.95
CA PHE A 152 15.80 -0.20 11.91
C PHE A 152 17.06 0.12 12.73
N PRO A 153 16.96 0.85 13.86
CA PRO A 153 18.12 1.43 14.53
C PRO A 153 19.12 0.42 15.11
N LYS A 154 18.64 -0.78 15.46
CA LYS A 154 19.43 -1.83 16.12
C LYS A 154 20.02 -2.83 15.12
N THR A 155 19.15 -3.50 14.37
CA THR A 155 19.49 -4.56 13.43
C THR A 155 18.46 -4.61 12.31
N PRO A 156 18.84 -4.94 11.07
CA PRO A 156 17.87 -5.18 9.99
C PRO A 156 16.88 -6.28 10.37
N LEU A 157 15.58 -5.96 10.33
CA LEU A 157 14.51 -6.92 10.60
C LEU A 157 14.02 -7.59 9.31
N GLY A 158 13.51 -8.82 9.44
CA GLY A 158 12.79 -9.48 8.36
C GLY A 158 11.48 -8.78 8.03
N GLU A 159 10.96 -9.00 6.82
CA GLU A 159 9.73 -8.35 6.35
C GLU A 159 8.49 -8.69 7.21
N THR A 160 8.45 -9.89 7.80
CA THR A 160 7.32 -10.39 8.60
C THR A 160 7.77 -11.01 9.92
N TRP A 161 6.88 -11.05 10.90
CA TRP A 161 7.06 -11.76 12.17
C TRP A 161 5.76 -12.41 12.63
N PRO A 162 5.82 -13.55 13.34
CA PRO A 162 4.64 -14.21 13.87
C PRO A 162 3.99 -13.38 14.99
N MET A 163 2.66 -13.45 15.05
CA MET A 163 1.82 -12.85 16.09
C MET A 163 0.58 -13.72 16.33
N GLN A 164 -0.07 -13.53 17.47
CA GLN A 164 -1.30 -14.20 17.86
C GLN A 164 -2.26 -13.24 18.56
N HIS A 165 -3.57 -13.46 18.37
CA HIS A 165 -4.63 -12.82 19.13
C HIS A 165 -5.77 -13.83 19.32
N ASP A 166 -6.21 -14.06 20.55
CA ASP A 166 -7.26 -15.03 20.92
C ASP A 166 -7.08 -16.43 20.26
N GLY A 167 -5.83 -16.92 20.19
CA GLY A 167 -5.47 -18.19 19.57
C GLY A 167 -5.41 -18.19 18.03
N ILE A 168 -5.72 -17.07 17.37
CA ILE A 168 -5.58 -16.88 15.92
C ILE A 168 -4.17 -16.40 15.63
N SER A 169 -3.35 -17.24 15.00
CA SER A 169 -2.02 -16.84 14.53
C SER A 169 -2.08 -16.10 13.19
N PHE A 170 -1.32 -15.01 13.09
CA PHE A 170 -1.14 -14.20 11.88
C PHE A 170 0.32 -13.70 11.82
N HIS A 171 0.64 -12.86 10.82
CA HIS A 171 1.94 -12.22 10.73
C HIS A 171 1.79 -10.71 10.76
N GLY A 172 2.57 -10.04 11.59
CA GLY A 172 2.90 -8.63 11.39
C GLY A 172 3.80 -8.49 10.15
N ARG A 173 3.73 -7.37 9.44
CA ARG A 173 4.51 -7.11 8.23
C ARG A 173 4.90 -5.65 8.07
N PHE A 174 6.19 -5.39 7.85
CA PHE A 174 6.66 -4.08 7.41
C PHE A 174 6.34 -3.89 5.93
N THR A 175 5.35 -3.05 5.60
CA THR A 175 5.00 -2.69 4.22
C THR A 175 5.56 -1.31 3.87
N SER A 176 5.47 -0.88 2.60
CA SER A 176 5.81 0.50 2.21
C SER A 176 4.85 1.58 2.78
N PHE A 177 3.91 1.22 3.66
CA PHE A 177 2.97 2.10 4.34
C PHE A 177 3.12 1.98 5.87
N ARG A 178 2.52 2.90 6.63
CA ARG A 178 2.55 2.91 8.10
C ARG A 178 1.80 1.75 8.78
N HIS A 179 1.13 0.86 8.05
CA HIS A 179 0.38 -0.26 8.64
C HIS A 179 1.27 -1.48 8.78
N VAL A 180 1.05 -2.27 9.83
CA VAL A 180 1.86 -3.47 10.14
C VAL A 180 1.11 -4.79 9.87
N GLY A 181 0.06 -4.77 9.04
CA GLY A 181 -0.73 -5.93 8.64
C GLY A 181 -1.92 -6.29 9.53
N VAL A 182 -1.97 -5.77 10.76
CA VAL A 182 -3.08 -5.94 11.71
C VAL A 182 -3.56 -4.58 12.25
N PHE A 183 -4.83 -4.55 12.67
CA PHE A 183 -5.50 -3.40 13.32
C PHE A 183 -6.01 -3.85 14.70
N PRO A 184 -5.16 -3.82 15.74
CA PRO A 184 -5.51 -4.34 17.06
C PRO A 184 -6.72 -3.63 17.70
N GLU A 185 -6.99 -2.39 17.33
CA GLU A 185 -8.17 -1.63 17.76
C GLU A 185 -9.52 -2.29 17.39
N GLN A 186 -9.50 -3.30 16.51
CA GLN A 186 -10.66 -4.08 16.12
C GLN A 186 -10.91 -5.30 17.04
N ALA A 187 -10.03 -5.55 18.03
CA ALA A 187 -10.14 -6.68 18.96
C ALA A 187 -11.52 -6.81 19.61
N ALA A 188 -12.05 -5.71 20.16
CA ALA A 188 -13.38 -5.70 20.79
C ALA A 188 -14.50 -6.16 19.84
N HIS A 189 -14.41 -5.84 18.54
CA HIS A 189 -15.36 -6.33 17.55
C HIS A 189 -15.16 -7.82 17.24
N TRP A 190 -13.91 -8.30 17.20
CA TRP A 190 -13.60 -9.71 16.98
C TRP A 190 -14.09 -10.59 18.13
N SER A 191 -13.80 -10.23 19.38
CA SER A 191 -14.26 -10.99 20.56
C SER A 191 -15.79 -11.00 20.67
N PHE A 192 -16.47 -9.90 20.33
CA PHE A 192 -17.94 -9.87 20.24
C PHE A 192 -18.49 -10.82 19.17
N MET A 193 -17.90 -10.83 17.97
CA MET A 193 -18.32 -11.73 16.89
C MET A 193 -17.99 -13.20 17.19
N ASP A 194 -16.88 -13.49 17.86
CA ASP A 194 -16.52 -14.84 18.31
C ASP A 194 -17.54 -15.38 19.31
N GLY A 195 -17.95 -14.57 20.30
CA GLY A 195 -19.04 -14.90 21.23
C GLY A 195 -20.34 -15.26 20.51
N LEU A 196 -20.79 -14.40 19.58
CA LEU A 196 -22.00 -14.66 18.77
C LEU A 196 -21.89 -15.94 17.93
N ILE A 197 -20.71 -16.24 17.36
CA ILE A 197 -20.51 -17.47 16.58
C ILE A 197 -20.53 -18.70 17.49
N ARG A 198 -19.85 -18.67 18.64
CA ARG A 198 -19.85 -19.79 19.59
C ARG A 198 -21.26 -20.09 20.09
N ASP A 199 -22.06 -19.07 20.40
CA ASP A 199 -23.43 -19.26 20.89
C ASP A 199 -24.39 -19.72 19.78
N ALA A 200 -24.21 -19.24 18.55
CA ALA A 200 -24.92 -19.77 17.39
C ALA A 200 -24.59 -21.25 17.13
N VAL A 201 -23.31 -21.65 17.25
CA VAL A 201 -22.89 -23.05 17.10
C VAL A 201 -23.48 -23.93 18.20
N LYS A 202 -23.46 -23.49 19.47
CA LYS A 202 -24.12 -24.20 20.59
C LYS A 202 -25.63 -24.40 20.36
N THR A 203 -26.30 -23.44 19.73
CA THR A 203 -27.75 -23.45 19.48
C THR A 203 -28.13 -24.05 18.11
N GLY A 204 -27.17 -24.54 17.32
CA GLY A 204 -27.41 -25.16 16.01
C GLY A 204 -27.77 -24.18 14.88
N ALA A 205 -27.60 -22.87 15.09
CA ALA A 205 -27.91 -21.84 14.12
C ALA A 205 -26.82 -21.70 13.03
N ARG A 206 -27.23 -21.56 11.76
CA ARG A 206 -26.30 -21.36 10.63
C ARG A 206 -25.83 -19.90 10.54
N SER A 207 -24.72 -19.59 11.21
CA SER A 207 -24.05 -18.29 11.10
C SER A 207 -23.25 -18.14 9.80
N ARG A 208 -23.57 -17.11 9.00
CA ARG A 208 -22.72 -16.62 7.90
C ARG A 208 -22.12 -15.26 8.28
N CYS A 209 -21.00 -15.28 9.01
CA CYS A 209 -20.21 -14.08 9.29
C CYS A 209 -18.90 -14.09 8.50
N SER A 210 -18.44 -12.92 8.03
CA SER A 210 -17.18 -12.76 7.28
C SER A 210 -16.27 -11.78 7.99
N ILE A 211 -15.62 -12.24 9.06
CA ILE A 211 -14.85 -11.42 10.01
C ILE A 211 -13.62 -10.73 9.38
N PHE A 212 -13.10 -11.24 8.26
CA PHE A 212 -11.75 -10.91 7.80
C PHE A 212 -11.66 -10.47 6.33
N SER A 213 -12.42 -9.49 5.82
CA SER A 213 -12.24 -9.11 4.41
C SER A 213 -10.82 -8.59 4.08
N ALA A 214 -10.15 -7.92 5.02
CA ALA A 214 -8.76 -7.47 4.83
C ALA A 214 -7.74 -8.62 4.99
N ILE A 215 -7.85 -9.41 6.06
CA ILE A 215 -6.90 -10.51 6.36
C ILE A 215 -7.12 -11.72 5.42
N ARG A 216 -8.36 -12.02 5.02
CA ARG A 216 -8.70 -13.14 4.12
C ARG A 216 -8.25 -12.89 2.68
N ALA A 217 -8.37 -11.66 2.18
CA ALA A 217 -7.84 -11.27 0.87
C ALA A 217 -6.32 -11.53 0.78
N TRP A 218 -5.64 -11.47 1.92
CA TRP A 218 -4.20 -11.69 2.04
C TRP A 218 -3.83 -13.17 2.23
N LEU A 219 -4.57 -13.89 3.09
CA LEU A 219 -4.43 -15.36 3.25
C LEU A 219 -4.71 -16.15 1.96
N HIS A 220 -5.54 -15.63 1.05
CA HIS A 220 -5.80 -16.27 -0.26
C HIS A 220 -4.75 -15.92 -1.33
N SER A 221 -3.71 -15.14 -0.99
CA SER A 221 -2.58 -14.83 -1.88
C SER A 221 -1.38 -15.76 -1.72
N LEU A 222 -1.45 -16.76 -0.83
CA LEU A 222 -0.46 -17.83 -0.73
C LEU A 222 -0.86 -18.98 -1.68
N PRO A 223 0.05 -19.46 -2.56
CA PRO A 223 -0.27 -20.57 -3.45
C PRO A 223 -0.54 -21.86 -2.65
N HIS A 224 -1.58 -22.59 -3.04
CA HIS A 224 -1.96 -23.87 -2.44
C HIS A 224 -0.80 -24.88 -2.48
N ALA A 225 -0.13 -25.05 -1.35
CA ALA A 225 0.78 -26.15 -1.09
C ALA A 225 0.36 -26.86 0.20
N LEU A 226 -0.60 -27.79 0.08
CA LEU A 226 -0.67 -29.02 0.89
C LEU A 226 -1.79 -29.91 0.32
N ALA A 227 -1.38 -30.82 -0.55
CA ALA A 227 -2.12 -32.03 -0.86
C ALA A 227 -1.41 -33.20 -0.17
N ARG A 228 -2.19 -34.16 0.36
CA ARG A 228 -1.73 -35.35 1.10
C ARG A 228 -1.25 -35.00 2.53
N LYS A 229 -1.46 -35.85 3.53
CA LYS A 229 -1.87 -37.27 3.51
C LYS A 229 -3.32 -37.47 3.92
#